data_AF-A0AB72ZP55-F1
#
_entry.id   AF-A0AB72ZP55-F1
#
_cell.length_a   1.000
_cell.length_b   1.000
_cell.length_c   1.000
_cell.angle_alpha   90.00
_cell.angle_beta   90.00
_cell.angle_gamma   90.00
#
_symmetry.space_group_name_H-M   'P 1'
#
loop_
_entity.id
_entity.type
_entity.pdbx_description
1 polymer ?
#
loop_
_entity_poly.entity_id
_entity_poly.type
_entity_poly.pdbx_seq_one_letter_code
_entity_poly.pdbx_strand_id
1 'polypeptide(L)'
;MEFDEYDNSDTRYLLGIYQGQLICSVRFIELHLPNMITHTFNALFDDVALPKRGYIESSRFFVDKTRAKLLFGNHYPISYLFFLSIINYSRHNGYTGIYTIVSRAMLTILKRSGWQVEVIKEAHITEKERIYLLHLPIDRDNQARLLLQVNQRLQDPCSVLSTWPISLPVMPESA
;
A
#
# COMPACT_ATOMS: atom_id res chain seq x y z
N MET A 1 -2.29 -19.32 2.88
CA MET A 1 -1.80 -18.11 3.58
C MET A 1 -0.31 -18.31 3.71
N GLU A 2 0.48 -17.47 3.06
CA GLU A 2 1.94 -17.50 3.25
C GLU A 2 2.20 -16.72 4.54
N PHE A 3 2.79 -17.38 5.53
CA PHE A 3 3.09 -16.84 6.86
C PHE A 3 4.60 -16.89 7.03
N ASP A 4 5.21 -15.80 7.45
CA ASP A 4 6.65 -15.71 7.69
C ASP A 4 6.96 -15.25 9.13
N GLU A 5 8.25 -15.12 9.44
CA GLU A 5 8.73 -14.72 10.78
C GLU A 5 8.22 -13.35 11.27
N TYR A 6 7.73 -12.51 10.35
CA TYR A 6 7.25 -11.16 10.63
C TYR A 6 5.73 -11.11 10.86
N ASP A 7 5.04 -12.24 10.85
CA ASP A 7 3.61 -12.33 11.17
C ASP A 7 3.43 -12.69 12.66
N ASN A 8 3.26 -11.68 13.51
CA ASN A 8 3.22 -11.83 14.97
C ASN A 8 2.32 -10.77 15.64
N SER A 9 2.42 -10.62 16.97
CA SER A 9 1.58 -9.68 17.75
C SER A 9 1.76 -8.21 17.39
N ASP A 10 2.90 -7.86 16.80
CA ASP A 10 3.24 -6.49 16.40
C ASP A 10 2.80 -6.17 14.96
N THR A 11 2.33 -7.18 14.25
CA THR A 11 1.90 -7.07 12.86
C THR A 11 0.49 -6.52 12.75
N ARG A 12 0.25 -5.63 11.80
CA ARG A 12 -1.08 -5.14 11.45
C ARG A 12 -1.34 -5.40 9.98
N TYR A 13 -2.56 -5.77 9.65
CA TYR A 13 -2.98 -5.92 8.26
C TYR A 13 -4.09 -4.95 7.94
N LEU A 14 -3.98 -4.30 6.79
CA LEU A 14 -5.09 -3.61 6.15
C LEU A 14 -5.71 -4.58 5.16
N LEU A 15 -7.02 -4.80 5.28
CA LEU A 15 -7.77 -5.72 4.43
C LEU A 15 -8.90 -4.98 3.71
N GLY A 16 -8.96 -5.12 2.39
CA GLY A 16 -10.12 -4.76 1.59
C GLY A 16 -11.01 -5.97 1.39
N ILE A 17 -12.19 -5.96 1.99
CA ILE A 17 -13.14 -7.08 1.99
C ILE A 17 -14.43 -6.66 1.31
N TYR A 18 -14.97 -7.53 0.45
CA TYR A 18 -16.31 -7.39 -0.12
C TYR A 18 -17.06 -8.71 -0.01
N GLN A 19 -18.24 -8.69 0.62
CA GLN A 19 -19.09 -9.88 0.82
C GLN A 19 -18.30 -11.08 1.39
N GLY A 20 -17.45 -10.84 2.39
CA GLY A 20 -16.61 -11.87 3.03
C GLY A 20 -15.40 -12.33 2.20
N GLN A 21 -15.19 -11.78 1.00
CA GLN A 21 -14.05 -12.10 0.15
C GLN A 21 -12.94 -11.05 0.27
N LEU A 22 -11.69 -11.52 0.41
CA LEU A 22 -10.51 -10.66 0.38
C LEU A 22 -10.23 -10.20 -1.06
N ILE A 23 -10.14 -8.89 -1.25
CA ILE A 23 -9.85 -8.25 -2.53
C ILE A 23 -8.41 -7.72 -2.56
N CYS A 24 -7.97 -7.07 -1.49
CA CYS A 24 -6.62 -6.54 -1.36
C CYS A 24 -6.14 -6.58 0.09
N SER A 25 -4.83 -6.62 0.28
CA SER A 25 -4.23 -6.51 1.61
C SER A 25 -2.80 -5.99 1.57
N VAL A 26 -2.37 -5.39 2.67
CA VAL A 26 -0.97 -5.06 2.95
C VAL A 26 -0.69 -5.34 4.42
N ARG A 27 0.55 -5.74 4.71
CA ARG A 27 1.07 -5.90 6.06
C ARG A 27 1.83 -4.65 6.47
N PHE A 28 1.68 -4.25 7.73
CA PHE A 28 2.45 -3.18 8.37
C PHE A 28 3.15 -3.69 9.61
N ILE A 29 4.38 -3.20 9.80
CA ILE A 29 5.20 -3.44 10.98
C ILE A 29 5.88 -2.11 11.34
N GLU A 30 5.97 -1.75 12.61
CA GLU A 30 6.73 -0.56 12.97
C GLU A 30 8.20 -0.69 12.55
N LEU A 31 8.75 0.36 11.94
CA LEU A 31 10.06 0.30 11.28
C LEU A 31 11.21 -0.03 12.25
N HIS A 32 11.02 0.25 13.54
CA HIS A 32 11.98 -0.04 14.61
C HIS A 32 11.99 -1.49 15.07
N LEU A 33 10.96 -2.27 14.70
CA LEU A 33 10.86 -3.70 14.97
C LEU A 33 11.47 -4.51 13.81
N PRO A 34 11.78 -5.81 14.03
CA PRO A 34 12.23 -6.69 12.96
C PRO A 34 11.28 -6.70 11.76
N ASN A 35 11.79 -6.38 10.58
CA ASN A 35 11.02 -6.30 9.34
C ASN A 35 11.90 -6.67 8.13
N MET A 36 11.28 -6.75 6.95
CA MET A 36 11.97 -7.20 5.74
C MET A 36 13.16 -6.31 5.34
N ILE A 37 13.13 -5.00 5.64
CA ILE A 37 14.22 -4.07 5.28
C ILE A 37 15.43 -4.31 6.18
N THR A 38 15.21 -4.41 7.48
CA THR A 38 16.29 -4.53 8.48
C THR A 38 16.78 -5.96 8.68
N HIS A 39 16.07 -6.96 8.17
CA HIS A 39 16.41 -8.38 8.30
C HIS A 39 16.55 -9.06 6.93
N THR A 40 15.45 -9.39 6.24
CA THR A 40 15.48 -10.16 4.99
C THR A 40 16.41 -9.56 3.91
N PHE A 41 16.33 -8.25 3.72
CA PHE A 41 17.08 -7.52 2.70
C PHE A 41 18.15 -6.61 3.29
N ASN A 42 18.57 -6.85 4.54
CA ASN A 42 19.53 -5.99 5.23
C ASN A 42 20.82 -5.80 4.44
N ALA A 43 21.39 -6.89 3.91
CA ALA A 43 22.63 -6.85 3.13
C ALA A 43 22.56 -5.97 1.85
N LEU A 44 21.36 -5.57 1.41
CA LEU A 44 21.15 -4.70 0.25
C LEU A 44 20.94 -3.23 0.64
N PHE A 45 20.58 -2.95 1.90
CA PHE A 45 20.10 -1.65 2.36
C PHE A 45 20.67 -1.22 3.72
N ASP A 46 21.71 -1.88 4.23
CA ASP A 46 22.35 -1.60 5.53
C ASP A 46 23.03 -0.23 5.61
N ASP A 47 23.41 0.32 4.46
CA ASP A 47 23.92 1.67 4.27
C ASP A 47 22.84 2.77 4.29
N VAL A 48 21.55 2.40 4.29
CA VAL A 48 20.44 3.36 4.32
C VAL A 48 20.07 3.70 5.77
N ALA A 49 20.20 4.98 6.11
CA ALA A 49 19.75 5.48 7.41
C ALA A 49 18.20 5.54 7.47
N LEU A 50 17.60 4.65 8.24
CA LEU A 50 16.16 4.62 8.50
C LEU A 50 15.79 5.42 9.77
N PRO A 51 14.63 6.10 9.79
CA PRO A 51 14.16 6.78 10.98
C PRO A 51 13.79 5.81 12.09
N LYS A 52 14.03 6.21 13.34
CA LYS A 52 13.91 5.31 14.51
C LYS A 52 12.48 5.12 15.04
N ARG A 53 11.56 6.06 14.81
CA ARG A 53 10.20 6.04 15.39
C ARG A 53 9.22 6.78 14.50
N GLY A 54 7.94 6.42 14.61
CA GLY A 54 6.86 7.10 13.90
C GLY A 54 6.73 6.69 12.43
N TYR A 55 7.46 5.66 11.98
CA TYR A 55 7.39 5.13 10.62
C TYR A 55 7.07 3.63 10.67
N ILE A 56 6.44 3.15 9.61
CA ILE A 56 6.12 1.73 9.43
C ILE A 56 6.78 1.20 8.16
N GLU A 57 7.19 -0.05 8.22
CA GLU A 57 7.43 -0.87 7.04
C GLU A 57 6.10 -1.37 6.50
N SER A 58 5.97 -1.43 5.17
CA SER A 58 4.87 -2.13 4.51
C SER A 58 5.37 -3.20 3.56
N SER A 59 4.78 -4.38 3.65
CA SER A 59 5.13 -5.58 2.89
C SER A 59 3.89 -6.37 2.46
N ARG A 60 4.09 -7.41 1.65
CA ARG A 60 3.03 -8.35 1.23
C ARG A 60 1.83 -7.66 0.55
N PHE A 61 2.09 -6.66 -0.29
CA PHE A 61 1.05 -6.02 -1.10
C PHE A 61 0.33 -7.04 -1.97
N PHE A 62 -0.98 -7.09 -1.85
CA PHE A 62 -1.84 -8.01 -2.57
C PHE A 62 -3.06 -7.27 -3.12
N VAL A 63 -3.38 -7.52 -4.39
CA VAL A 63 -4.64 -7.10 -5.01
C VAL A 63 -5.07 -8.20 -5.99
N ASP A 64 -6.22 -8.81 -5.75
CA ASP A 64 -6.87 -9.75 -6.67
C ASP A 64 -7.58 -8.95 -7.78
N LYS A 65 -6.82 -8.56 -8.81
CA LYS A 65 -7.34 -7.77 -9.94
C LYS A 65 -8.42 -8.51 -10.72
N THR A 66 -8.32 -9.84 -10.83
CA THR A 66 -9.30 -10.65 -11.55
C THR A 66 -10.64 -10.63 -10.82
N ARG A 67 -10.62 -10.84 -9.50
CA ARG A 67 -11.81 -10.79 -8.66
C ARG A 67 -12.39 -9.39 -8.58
N ALA A 68 -11.56 -8.37 -8.40
CA ALA A 68 -12.02 -6.98 -8.39
C ALA A 68 -12.72 -6.61 -9.71
N LYS A 69 -12.16 -7.03 -10.85
CA LYS A 69 -12.76 -6.84 -12.18
C LYS A 69 -14.11 -7.56 -12.31
N LEU A 70 -14.21 -8.80 -11.83
CA LEU A 70 -15.44 -9.58 -11.86
C LEU A 70 -16.55 -8.97 -10.99
N LEU A 71 -16.19 -8.46 -9.81
CA LEU A 71 -17.17 -7.96 -8.84
C LEU A 71 -17.59 -6.51 -9.10
N PHE A 72 -16.67 -5.68 -9.61
CA PHE A 72 -16.82 -4.23 -9.64
C PHE A 72 -16.70 -3.62 -11.05
N GLY A 73 -16.43 -4.44 -12.06
CA GLY A 73 -16.23 -4.01 -13.43
C GLY A 73 -14.78 -3.61 -13.76
N ASN A 74 -14.51 -3.44 -15.05
CA ASN A 74 -13.15 -3.25 -15.60
C ASN A 74 -12.46 -1.95 -15.15
N HIS A 75 -13.26 -0.94 -14.82
CA HIS A 75 -12.79 0.41 -14.56
C HIS A 75 -12.74 0.75 -13.07
N TYR A 76 -13.15 -0.18 -12.19
CA TYR A 76 -13.13 0.08 -10.76
C TYR A 76 -11.71 0.33 -10.25
N PRO A 77 -11.44 1.46 -9.56
CA PRO A 77 -10.09 1.90 -9.23
C PRO A 77 -9.51 1.20 -8.00
N ILE A 78 -9.62 -0.13 -7.90
CA ILE A 78 -9.31 -0.90 -6.68
C ILE A 78 -7.91 -0.62 -6.12
N SER A 79 -6.88 -0.53 -6.98
CA SER A 79 -5.51 -0.25 -6.53
C SER A 79 -5.36 1.17 -5.98
N TYR A 80 -6.06 2.15 -6.55
CA TYR A 80 -5.99 3.54 -6.11
C TYR A 80 -6.72 3.71 -4.78
N LEU A 81 -7.90 3.08 -4.65
CA LEU A 81 -8.64 3.03 -3.40
C LEU A 81 -7.83 2.34 -2.29
N PHE A 82 -7.12 1.27 -2.65
CA PHE A 82 -6.24 0.56 -1.74
C PHE A 82 -5.07 1.45 -1.28
N PHE A 83 -4.40 2.17 -2.19
CA PHE A 83 -3.34 3.11 -1.81
C PHE A 83 -3.87 4.27 -0.94
N LEU A 84 -5.06 4.80 -1.26
CA LEU A 84 -5.70 5.82 -0.43
C LEU A 84 -5.98 5.28 0.98
N SER A 85 -6.46 4.03 1.08
CA SER A 85 -6.71 3.35 2.34
C SER A 85 -5.42 3.23 3.18
N ILE A 86 -4.29 2.94 2.54
CA ILE A 86 -2.97 2.89 3.19
C ILE A 86 -2.58 4.25 3.77
N ILE A 87 -2.75 5.34 3.01
CA ILE A 87 -2.51 6.70 3.53
C ILE A 87 -3.44 7.00 4.70
N ASN A 88 -4.75 6.76 4.54
CA ASN A 88 -5.75 7.07 5.57
C ASN A 88 -5.48 6.31 6.87
N TYR A 89 -5.21 5.01 6.79
CA TYR A 89 -4.81 4.20 7.94
C TYR A 89 -3.58 4.79 8.63
N SER A 90 -2.54 5.07 7.84
CA SER A 90 -1.25 5.49 8.40
C SER A 90 -1.36 6.83 9.12
N ARG A 91 -2.10 7.78 8.52
CA ARG A 91 -2.40 9.09 9.13
C ARG A 91 -3.28 8.96 10.37
N HIS A 92 -4.32 8.12 10.31
CA HIS A 92 -5.24 7.90 11.43
C HIS A 92 -4.51 7.36 12.67
N ASN A 93 -3.49 6.52 12.46
CA ASN A 93 -2.68 5.94 13.54
C ASN A 93 -1.46 6.81 13.92
N GLY A 94 -1.35 8.04 13.40
CA GLY A 94 -0.30 8.97 13.81
C GLY A 94 1.09 8.67 13.28
N TYR A 95 1.22 7.84 12.24
CA TYR A 95 2.50 7.64 11.57
C TYR A 95 2.90 8.87 10.75
N THR A 96 4.19 8.97 10.43
CA THR A 96 4.82 10.06 9.67
C THR A 96 5.06 9.66 8.21
N GLY A 97 5.29 8.38 7.95
CA GLY A 97 5.55 7.87 6.61
C GLY A 97 5.68 6.36 6.60
N ILE A 98 5.82 5.80 5.41
CA ILE A 98 5.91 4.36 5.17
C ILE A 98 7.20 4.07 4.41
N TYR A 99 7.93 3.03 4.81
CA TYR A 99 9.01 2.46 4.03
C TYR A 99 8.57 1.13 3.44
N THR A 100 8.99 0.83 2.21
CA THR A 100 8.63 -0.44 1.56
C THR A 100 9.69 -0.87 0.58
N ILE A 101 9.81 -2.18 0.39
CA ILE A 101 10.58 -2.78 -0.69
C ILE A 101 9.62 -3.28 -1.76
N VAL A 102 9.83 -2.83 -2.99
CA VAL A 102 8.96 -3.22 -4.10
C VAL A 102 9.75 -3.61 -5.34
N SER A 103 9.13 -4.43 -6.20
CA SER A 103 9.65 -4.70 -7.54
C SER A 103 9.47 -3.50 -8.47
N ARG A 104 10.16 -3.52 -9.62
CA ARG A 104 9.99 -2.51 -10.67
C ARG A 104 8.54 -2.35 -11.14
N ALA A 105 7.80 -3.46 -11.22
CA ALA A 105 6.40 -3.45 -11.63
C ALA A 105 5.53 -2.70 -10.61
N MET A 106 5.71 -2.97 -9.32
CA MET A 106 4.97 -2.28 -8.26
C MET A 106 5.38 -0.81 -8.13
N LEU A 107 6.67 -0.46 -8.26
CA LEU A 107 7.12 0.94 -8.35
C LEU A 107 6.40 1.70 -9.48
N THR A 108 6.26 1.06 -10.64
CA THR A 108 5.55 1.64 -11.79
C THR A 108 4.07 1.89 -11.46
N ILE A 109 3.41 0.94 -10.78
CA ILE A 109 2.00 1.05 -10.38
C ILE A 109 1.82 2.19 -9.37
N LEU A 110 2.69 2.28 -8.36
CA LEU A 110 2.67 3.36 -7.36
C LEU A 110 2.84 4.73 -8.03
N LYS A 111 3.86 4.91 -8.88
CA LYS A 111 4.08 6.18 -9.60
C LYS A 111 2.90 6.59 -10.47
N ARG A 112 2.29 5.63 -11.19
CA ARG A 112 1.11 5.88 -12.04
C ARG A 112 -0.13 6.30 -11.24
N SER A 113 -0.20 5.96 -9.96
CA SER A 113 -1.31 6.35 -9.11
C SER A 113 -1.34 7.84 -8.77
N GLY A 114 -0.25 8.57 -9.05
CA GLY A 114 -0.09 9.96 -8.64
C GLY A 114 0.44 10.13 -7.21
N TRP A 115 0.62 9.04 -6.46
CA TRP A 115 1.34 9.04 -5.20
C TRP A 115 2.82 9.39 -5.46
N GLN A 116 3.30 10.48 -4.85
CA GLN A 116 4.66 10.97 -5.02
C GLN A 116 5.66 10.16 -4.18
N VAL A 117 5.84 8.90 -4.57
CA VAL A 117 6.79 7.99 -3.92
C VAL A 117 8.23 8.40 -4.20
N GLU A 118 9.08 8.29 -3.18
CA GLU A 118 10.50 8.58 -3.26
C GLU A 118 11.28 7.26 -3.34
N VAL A 119 12.19 7.16 -4.31
CA VAL A 119 13.12 6.03 -4.40
C VAL A 119 14.35 6.36 -3.57
N ILE A 120 14.53 5.65 -2.46
CA ILE A 120 15.68 5.85 -1.58
C ILE A 120 16.90 5.13 -2.14
N LYS A 121 16.71 3.86 -2.54
CA LYS A 121 17.79 3.04 -3.11
C LYS A 121 17.23 1.97 -4.06
N GLU A 122 17.94 1.74 -5.16
CA GLU A 122 17.77 0.57 -6.02
C GLU A 122 18.81 -0.49 -5.63
N ALA A 123 18.39 -1.75 -5.58
CA ALA A 123 19.26 -2.89 -5.34
C ALA A 123 18.90 -4.07 -6.24
N HIS A 124 19.83 -5.01 -6.38
CA HIS A 124 19.70 -6.19 -7.22
C HIS A 124 19.71 -7.43 -6.35
N ILE A 125 18.61 -8.19 -6.33
CA ILE A 125 18.59 -9.53 -5.72
C ILE A 125 19.43 -10.48 -6.58
N THR A 126 19.27 -10.36 -7.90
CA THR A 126 20.07 -11.03 -8.93
C THR A 126 20.37 -10.04 -10.05
N GLU A 127 21.23 -10.40 -11.01
CA GLU A 127 21.55 -9.52 -12.16
C GLU A 127 20.30 -8.99 -12.90
N LYS A 128 19.22 -9.78 -12.93
CA LYS A 128 17.97 -9.46 -13.64
C LYS A 128 16.86 -8.96 -12.72
N GLU A 129 16.96 -9.17 -11.42
CA GLU A 129 15.90 -8.87 -10.46
C GLU A 129 16.25 -7.65 -9.62
N ARG A 130 15.59 -6.53 -9.93
CA ARG A 130 15.75 -5.25 -9.25
C ARG A 130 14.61 -5.01 -8.28
N ILE A 131 14.97 -4.55 -7.09
CA ILE A 131 14.06 -4.08 -6.06
C ILE A 131 14.42 -2.66 -5.65
N TYR A 132 13.44 -1.99 -5.06
CA TYR A 132 13.56 -0.58 -4.70
C TYR A 132 13.08 -0.40 -3.27
N LEU A 133 13.94 0.15 -2.43
CA LEU A 133 13.53 0.70 -1.14
C LEU A 133 12.93 2.08 -1.40
N LEU A 134 11.68 2.24 -1.01
CA LEU A 134 10.91 3.47 -1.19
C LEU A 134 10.54 4.08 0.14
N HIS A 135 10.41 5.40 0.14
CA HIS A 135 9.64 6.15 1.12
C HIS A 135 8.30 6.57 0.47
N LEU A 136 7.19 6.24 1.11
CA LEU A 136 5.83 6.58 0.67
C LEU A 136 5.29 7.68 1.61
N PRO A 137 5.20 8.94 1.14
CA PRO A 137 4.70 10.03 1.97
C PRO A 137 3.20 9.90 2.21
N ILE A 138 2.76 10.20 3.43
CA ILE A 138 1.34 10.11 3.83
C ILE A 138 0.78 11.49 4.19
N ASP A 139 1.40 12.55 3.72
CA ASP A 139 0.93 13.92 3.92
C ASP A 139 -0.43 14.17 3.23
N ARG A 140 -1.03 15.33 3.54
CA ARG A 140 -2.34 15.73 3.00
C ARG A 140 -2.33 15.90 1.48
N ASP A 141 -1.20 16.27 0.90
CA ASP A 141 -1.11 16.50 -0.54
C ASP A 141 -1.15 15.16 -1.29
N ASN A 142 -0.42 14.17 -0.80
CA ASN A 142 -0.46 12.81 -1.34
C ASN A 142 -1.83 12.14 -1.13
N GLN A 143 -2.47 12.37 0.03
CA GLN A 143 -3.85 11.95 0.25
C GLN A 143 -4.81 12.59 -0.77
N ALA A 144 -4.73 13.92 -0.96
CA ALA A 144 -5.59 14.66 -1.88
C ALA A 144 -5.40 14.23 -3.33
N ARG A 145 -4.16 13.97 -3.76
CA ARG A 145 -3.85 13.43 -5.09
C ARG A 145 -4.53 12.09 -5.33
N LEU A 146 -4.41 11.14 -4.40
CA LEU A 146 -5.06 9.84 -4.54
C LEU A 146 -6.59 9.96 -4.47
N LEU A 147 -7.11 10.81 -3.59
CA LEU A 147 -8.55 11.06 -3.48
C LEU A 147 -9.12 11.61 -4.79
N LEU A 148 -8.42 12.54 -5.45
CA LEU A 148 -8.80 13.04 -6.78
C LEU A 148 -8.82 11.91 -7.82
N GLN A 149 -7.79 11.05 -7.83
CA GLN A 149 -7.70 9.94 -8.77
C GLN A 149 -8.79 8.89 -8.56
N VAL A 150 -9.18 8.62 -7.30
CA VAL A 150 -10.29 7.73 -6.97
C VAL A 150 -11.61 8.36 -7.39
N ASN A 151 -11.88 9.60 -7.01
CA ASN A 151 -13.12 10.31 -7.36
C ASN A 151 -13.34 10.46 -8.86
N GLN A 152 -12.29 10.68 -9.65
CA GLN A 152 -12.41 10.75 -11.12
C GLN A 152 -12.82 9.42 -11.77
N ARG A 153 -12.63 8.30 -11.06
CA ARG A 153 -12.89 6.94 -11.57
C ARG A 153 -14.13 6.30 -10.95
N LEU A 154 -14.54 6.77 -9.77
CA LEU A 154 -15.85 6.47 -9.22
C LEU A 154 -16.88 7.36 -9.90
N GLN A 155 -18.02 6.78 -10.27
CA GLN A 155 -19.09 7.52 -10.96
C GLN A 155 -19.73 8.60 -10.06
N ASP A 156 -19.56 8.48 -8.73
CA ASP A 156 -20.00 9.47 -7.74
C ASP A 156 -18.89 9.79 -6.71
N PRO A 157 -18.53 11.08 -6.52
CA PRO A 157 -17.59 11.49 -5.49
C PRO A 157 -18.12 11.21 -4.09
N CYS A 158 -17.35 10.47 -3.27
CA CYS A 158 -17.79 10.07 -1.94
C CYS A 158 -16.95 10.76 -0.85
N SER A 159 -17.60 11.56 0.01
CA SER A 159 -16.93 12.25 1.14
C SER A 159 -16.27 11.29 2.14
N VAL A 160 -16.74 10.04 2.17
CA VAL A 160 -16.25 8.95 3.04
C VAL A 160 -14.84 8.49 2.65
N LEU A 161 -14.34 8.83 1.46
CA LEU A 161 -12.98 8.45 1.02
C LEU A 161 -11.86 9.10 1.85
N SER A 162 -12.17 10.15 2.60
CA SER A 162 -11.21 10.81 3.48
C SER A 162 -11.12 10.20 4.87
N THR A 163 -12.03 9.27 5.23
CA THR A 163 -12.10 8.67 6.55
C THR A 163 -11.30 7.38 6.66
N TRP A 164 -11.08 6.95 7.89
CA TRP A 164 -10.58 5.62 8.21
C TRP A 164 -11.50 4.98 9.27
N PRO A 165 -12.03 3.76 9.04
CA PRO A 165 -11.92 2.94 7.83
C PRO A 165 -12.64 3.58 6.63
N ILE A 166 -12.31 3.13 5.42
CA ILE A 166 -13.12 3.43 4.22
C ILE A 166 -14.18 2.34 4.07
N SER A 167 -15.45 2.76 3.95
CA SER A 167 -16.55 1.89 3.57
C SER A 167 -17.28 2.52 2.39
N LEU A 168 -17.40 1.80 1.29
CA LEU A 168 -18.05 2.28 0.08
C LEU A 168 -19.23 1.35 -0.28
N PRO A 169 -20.38 1.91 -0.66
CA PRO A 169 -21.39 1.12 -1.34
C PRO A 169 -20.80 0.71 -2.70
N VAL A 170 -20.86 -0.58 -3.01
CA VAL A 170 -20.51 -1.06 -4.34
C VAL A 170 -21.78 -1.58 -4.98
N MET A 171 -22.25 -0.90 -6.02
CA MET A 171 -23.33 -1.42 -6.85
C MET A 171 -22.69 -2.31 -7.92
N PRO A 172 -23.06 -3.60 -7.99
CA PRO A 172 -22.61 -4.44 -9.10
C PRO A 172 -23.11 -3.84 -10.41
N GLU A 173 -22.30 -3.90 -11.46
CA GLU A 173 -22.72 -3.51 -12.80
C GLU A 173 -23.96 -4.34 -13.16
N SER A 174 -25.05 -3.67 -13.55
CA SER A 174 -26.24 -4.33 -14.08
C SER A 174 -25.80 -5.21 -15.26
N ALA A 175 -26.01 -6.51 -15.13
CA ALA A 175 -25.70 -7.49 -16.18
C ALA A 175 -26.46 -7.20 -17.49
#